data_AF-A0A938UUN9-F1
#
_entry.id   AF-A0A938UUN9-F1
#
_cell.length_a   1.000
_cell.length_b   1.000
_cell.length_c   1.000
_cell.angle_alpha   90.00
_cell.angle_beta   90.00
_cell.angle_gamma   90.00
#
_symmetry.space_group_name_H-M   'P 1'
#
loop_
_entity.id
_entity.type
_entity.pdbx_description
1 polymer ?
#
loop_
_entity_poly.entity_id
_entity_poly.type
_entity_poly.pdbx_seq_one_letter_code
_entity_poly.pdbx_strand_id
1 'polypeptide(L)'
;MNIASEIKKQSFARPSPELFDKVADEVARTIVEEGAGRANKATQIRKFYDELELWNERVQQAPNPQGKLDEVLPYILMLRAKC
;
A
#
# COMPACT_ATOMS: atom_id res chain seq x y z
N MET A 1 -7.21 19.92 -5.17
CA MET A 1 -8.28 19.23 -4.41
C MET A 1 -7.64 18.52 -3.22
N ASN A 2 -8.27 18.54 -2.04
CA ASN A 2 -7.73 17.81 -0.87
C ASN A 2 -8.22 16.35 -0.91
N ILE A 3 -7.43 15.47 -1.51
CA ILE A 3 -7.73 14.05 -1.72
C ILE A 3 -7.99 13.31 -0.40
N ALA A 4 -7.28 13.67 0.67
CA ALA A 4 -7.47 13.08 1.99
C ALA A 4 -8.87 13.35 2.58
N SER A 5 -9.49 14.46 2.20
CA SER A 5 -10.88 14.77 2.59
C SER A 5 -11.92 13.96 1.79
N GLU A 6 -11.57 13.52 0.58
CA GLU A 6 -12.48 12.76 -0.29
C GLU A 6 -12.47 11.27 0.04
N ILE A 7 -11.29 10.71 0.35
CA ILE A 7 -11.16 9.34 0.86
C ILE A 7 -11.89 9.19 2.20
N LYS A 8 -11.84 10.20 3.08
CA LYS A 8 -12.56 10.19 4.37
C LYS A 8 -14.09 10.17 4.25
N LYS A 9 -14.65 10.55 3.09
CA LYS A 9 -16.10 10.51 2.84
C LYS A 9 -16.58 9.19 2.26
N GLN A 10 -15.68 8.35 1.76
CA GLN A 10 -16.03 7.06 1.16
C GLN A 10 -16.42 6.04 2.22
N SER A 11 -17.53 5.34 2.00
CA SER A 11 -17.92 4.19 2.80
C SER A 11 -17.25 2.94 2.24
N PHE A 12 -16.30 2.36 2.97
CA PHE A 12 -15.65 1.11 2.57
C PHE A 12 -16.58 -0.12 2.65
N ALA A 13 -17.75 0.00 3.28
CA ALA A 13 -18.77 -1.06 3.31
C ALA A 13 -19.58 -1.15 2.00
N ARG A 14 -19.69 -0.03 1.26
CA ARG A 14 -20.26 0.04 -0.10
C ARG A 14 -19.49 1.09 -0.89
N PRO A 15 -18.30 0.73 -1.39
CA PRO A 15 -17.50 1.67 -2.15
C PRO A 15 -18.19 2.03 -3.47
N SER A 16 -18.09 3.30 -3.88
CA SER A 16 -18.46 3.69 -5.24
C SER A 16 -17.61 2.93 -6.26
N PRO A 17 -18.15 2.49 -7.42
CA PRO A 17 -17.32 1.95 -8.51
C PRO A 17 -16.17 2.86 -8.91
N GLU A 18 -16.37 4.18 -8.80
CA GLU A 18 -15.37 5.21 -9.15
C GLU A 18 -14.19 5.25 -8.17
N LEU A 19 -14.33 4.65 -6.98
CA LEU A 19 -13.28 4.62 -5.96
C LEU A 19 -12.02 3.92 -6.47
N PHE A 20 -12.20 2.81 -7.20
CA PHE A 20 -11.09 1.97 -7.66
C PHE A 20 -10.61 2.32 -9.07
N ASP A 21 -11.26 3.28 -9.73
CA ASP A 21 -10.90 3.74 -11.06
C ASP A 21 -10.44 5.20 -10.98
N LYS A 22 -11.39 6.15 -11.10
CA LYS A 22 -11.09 7.59 -11.14
C LYS A 22 -10.34 8.08 -9.89
N VAL A 23 -10.80 7.73 -8.69
CA VAL A 23 -10.17 8.20 -7.45
C VAL A 23 -8.76 7.62 -7.30
N ALA A 24 -8.57 6.35 -7.67
CA ALA A 24 -7.25 5.70 -7.64
C ALA A 24 -6.27 6.36 -8.64
N ASP A 25 -6.72 6.68 -9.86
CA ASP A 25 -5.91 7.36 -10.87
C ASP A 25 -5.53 8.79 -10.44
N GLU A 26 -6.48 9.55 -9.89
CA GLU A 26 -6.23 10.91 -9.37
C GLU A 26 -5.20 10.92 -8.23
N VAL A 27 -5.31 9.95 -7.30
CA VAL A 27 -4.35 9.76 -6.20
C VAL A 27 -2.97 9.41 -6.77
N ALA A 28 -2.89 8.45 -7.70
CA ALA A 28 -1.64 8.01 -8.30
C ALA A 28 -0.90 9.15 -9.00
N ARG A 29 -1.62 9.98 -9.79
CA ARG A 29 -1.05 11.18 -10.43
C ARG A 29 -0.48 12.15 -9.41
N THR A 30 -1.23 12.44 -8.36
CA THR A 30 -0.80 13.37 -7.31
C THR A 30 0.46 12.88 -6.62
N ILE A 31 0.54 11.58 -6.29
CA ILE A 31 1.75 10.99 -5.68
C ILE A 31 2.96 11.10 -6.60
N VAL A 32 2.79 10.88 -7.91
CA VAL A 32 3.88 11.00 -8.89
C VAL A 32 4.37 12.45 -9.01
N GLU A 33 3.44 13.42 -9.02
CA GLU A 33 3.74 14.86 -9.04
C GLU A 33 4.49 15.30 -7.77
N GLU A 34 3.99 14.94 -6.58
CA GLU A 34 4.63 15.25 -5.30
C GLU A 34 6.01 14.62 -5.15
N GLY A 35 6.18 13.39 -5.66
CA GLY A 35 7.46 12.69 -5.70
C GLY A 35 8.42 13.18 -6.77
N ALA A 36 8.05 14.18 -7.58
CA ALA A 36 8.79 14.67 -8.74
C ALA A 36 9.27 13.55 -9.70
N GLY A 37 8.52 12.45 -9.79
CA GLY A 37 8.88 11.24 -10.54
C GLY A 37 10.12 10.48 -10.02
N ARG A 38 10.63 10.82 -8.83
CA ARG A 38 11.83 10.21 -8.23
C ARG A 38 11.52 9.16 -7.18
N ALA A 39 10.38 9.29 -6.50
CA ALA A 39 9.82 8.30 -5.57
C ALA A 39 8.78 7.42 -6.28
N ASN A 40 8.43 6.28 -5.67
CA ASN A 40 7.38 5.38 -6.16
C ASN A 40 7.50 4.98 -7.64
N LYS A 41 8.72 4.76 -8.13
CA LYS A 41 8.94 4.21 -9.48
C LYS A 41 8.32 2.82 -9.57
N ALA A 42 7.89 2.42 -10.77
CA ALA A 42 7.30 1.11 -11.02
C ALA A 42 8.18 -0.07 -10.52
N THR A 43 9.50 0.08 -10.54
CA THR A 43 10.44 -0.91 -9.99
C THR A 43 10.45 -0.95 -8.46
N GLN A 44 10.32 0.20 -7.80
CA GLN A 44 10.23 0.30 -6.33
C GLN A 44 8.91 -0.28 -5.83
N ILE A 45 7.79 0.08 -6.47
CA ILE A 45 6.46 -0.44 -6.15
C ILE A 45 6.41 -1.96 -6.33
N ARG A 46 6.93 -2.48 -7.45
CA ARG A 46 6.99 -3.93 -7.67
C ARG A 46 7.78 -4.63 -6.58
N LYS A 47 9.00 -4.15 -6.29
CA LYS A 47 9.83 -4.72 -5.23
C LYS A 47 9.14 -4.71 -3.86
N PHE A 48 8.39 -3.65 -3.55
CA PHE A 48 7.60 -3.58 -2.31
C PHE A 48 6.56 -4.70 -2.24
N TYR A 49 5.78 -4.90 -3.32
CA TYR A 49 4.76 -5.95 -3.34
C TYR A 49 5.36 -7.35 -3.37
N ASP A 50 6.45 -7.57 -4.11
CA ASP A 50 7.18 -8.85 -4.12
C ASP A 50 7.65 -9.22 -2.70
N GLU A 51 8.23 -8.25 -1.97
CA GLU A 51 8.68 -8.46 -0.59
C GLU A 51 7.50 -8.66 0.37
N LEU A 52 6.40 -7.92 0.21
CA LEU A 52 5.20 -8.06 1.03
C LEU A 52 4.53 -9.43 0.83
N GLU A 53 4.42 -9.90 -0.41
CA GLU A 53 3.89 -11.22 -0.75
C GLU A 53 4.74 -12.33 -0.11
N LEU A 54 6.07 -12.24 -0.22
CA LEU A 54 6.98 -13.15 0.45
C LEU A 54 6.77 -13.20 1.98
N TRP A 55 6.60 -12.04 2.62
CA TRP A 55 6.32 -11.99 4.06
C TRP A 55 4.96 -12.59 4.41
N ASN A 56 3.94 -12.35 3.59
CA ASN A 56 2.64 -12.97 3.76
C ASN A 56 2.72 -14.49 3.67
N GLU A 57 3.37 -15.04 2.65
CA GLU A 57 3.58 -16.50 2.51
C GLU A 57 4.26 -17.09 3.75
N ARG A 58 5.33 -16.44 4.24
CA ARG A 58 6.06 -16.87 5.44
C ARG A 58 5.19 -16.86 6.70
N VAL A 59 4.32 -15.87 6.86
CA VAL A 59 3.38 -15.78 7.99
C VAL A 59 2.35 -16.89 7.89
N GLN A 60 1.76 -17.12 6.72
CA GLN A 60 0.73 -18.14 6.52
C GLN A 60 1.26 -19.57 6.68
N GLN A 61 2.52 -19.82 6.32
CA GLN A 61 3.16 -21.14 6.44
C GLN A 61 3.78 -21.40 7.82
N ALA A 62 3.81 -20.40 8.71
CA ALA A 62 4.40 -20.56 10.03
C ALA A 62 3.51 -21.41 10.95
N PRO A 63 4.10 -22.24 11.85
CA PRO A 63 3.33 -22.96 12.87
C PRO A 63 2.52 -22.04 13.81
N ASN A 64 3.00 -20.80 14.00
CA ASN A 64 2.31 -19.75 14.73
C ASN A 64 2.27 -18.47 13.86
N PRO A 65 1.23 -18.28 13.03
CA PRO A 65 1.14 -17.15 12.13
C PRO A 65 1.15 -15.79 12.85
N GLN A 66 0.43 -15.65 13.96
CA GLN A 66 0.39 -14.39 14.70
C GLN A 66 1.76 -14.05 15.29
N GLY A 67 2.44 -15.01 15.91
CA GLY A 67 3.78 -14.78 16.44
C GLY A 67 4.79 -14.43 15.34
N LYS A 68 4.65 -15.05 14.15
CA LYS A 68 5.49 -14.70 13.00
C LYS A 68 5.19 -13.30 12.47
N LEU A 69 3.92 -12.91 12.42
CA LEU A 69 3.51 -11.56 12.04
C LEU A 69 4.13 -10.51 12.98
N ASP A 70 4.04 -10.72 14.29
CA ASP A 70 4.58 -9.79 15.29
C ASP A 70 6.11 -9.63 15.13
N GLU A 71 6.82 -10.72 14.79
CA GLU A 71 8.25 -10.71 14.49
C GLU A 71 8.59 -9.90 13.22
N VAL A 72 7.79 -10.07 12.14
CA VAL A 72 8.11 -9.44 10.84
C VAL A 72 7.51 -8.05 10.66
N LEU A 73 6.54 -7.67 11.49
CA LEU A 73 5.82 -6.40 11.41
C LEU A 73 6.74 -5.17 11.38
N PRO A 74 7.82 -5.07 12.20
CA PRO A 74 8.74 -3.94 12.11
C PRO A 74 9.39 -3.80 10.72
N TYR A 75 9.70 -4.92 10.06
CA TYR A 75 10.27 -4.91 8.72
C TYR A 75 9.24 -4.48 7.68
N ILE A 76 8.00 -4.95 7.78
CA ILE A 76 6.90 -4.52 6.89
C ILE A 76 6.65 -3.01 7.03
N LEU A 77 6.67 -2.48 8.26
CA LEU A 77 6.53 -1.05 8.51
C LEU A 77 7.70 -0.23 7.96
N MET A 78 8.93 -0.76 8.03
CA MET A 78 10.10 -0.17 7.41
C MET A 78 9.95 -0.14 5.87
N LEU A 79 9.43 -1.20 5.25
CA LEU A 79 9.16 -1.23 3.81
C LEU A 79 8.18 -0.12 3.42
N ARG A 80 7.12 0.07 4.20
CA ARG A 80 6.14 1.16 3.99
C ARG A 80 6.79 2.55 4.05
N ALA A 81 7.78 2.75 4.92
CA ALA A 81 8.45 4.05 5.09
C ALA A 81 9.48 4.36 3.99
N LYS A 82 9.92 3.34 3.23
CA LYS A 82 10.98 3.47 2.23
C LYS A 82 10.47 3.82 0.83
N CYS A 83 9.21 3.51 0.56
CA CYS A 83 8.56 3.77 -0.73
C CYS A 83 7.99 5.18 -0.82
#